data_AF-A0A952KSN7-F1
#
_entry.id   AF-A0A952KSN7-F1
#
_cell.length_a   1.000
_cell.length_b   1.000
_cell.length_c   1.000
_cell.angle_alpha   90.00
_cell.angle_beta   90.00
_cell.angle_gamma   90.00
#
_symmetry.space_group_name_H-M   'P 1'
#
loop_
_entity.id
_entity.type
_entity.pdbx_description
1 polymer ?
#
loop_
_entity_poly.entity_id
_entity_poly.type
_entity_poly.pdbx_seq_one_letter_code
_entity_poly.pdbx_strand_id
1 'polypeptide(L)'
;MATHSQIPASLAGESKTLPIMALLAGWLVPGAGHLFVRKPIRAALIFVSITSMFFIGIGLQGKIYQPNTGDLLDMLNFAGDLGAGLLYLLARLLEWGHASVQIAVADYGTRFIVVAGLLNIMAAVDAHSLANGRKPL
;
A
#
# COMPACT_ATOMS: atom_id res chain seq x y z
N MET A 1 0.70 16.42 54.95
CA MET A 1 0.54 17.46 53.92
C MET A 1 1.09 16.87 52.62
N ALA A 2 0.25 16.12 51.89
CA ALA A 2 0.66 15.36 50.72
C ALA A 2 0.72 16.30 49.50
N THR A 3 1.91 16.43 48.91
CA THR A 3 2.17 17.19 47.70
C THR A 3 1.36 16.60 46.55
N HIS A 4 0.32 17.33 46.11
CA HIS A 4 -0.42 17.02 44.89
C HIS A 4 0.56 17.04 43.71
N SER A 5 0.95 15.87 43.23
CA SER A 5 1.64 15.70 41.96
C SER A 5 0.69 16.12 40.86
N GLN A 6 0.87 17.35 40.35
CA GLN A 6 0.21 17.76 39.12
C GLN A 6 0.82 16.98 37.97
N ILE A 7 0.13 15.91 37.57
CA ILE A 7 0.33 15.31 36.25
C ILE A 7 -0.12 16.38 35.25
N PRO A 8 0.77 16.92 34.40
CA PRO A 8 0.34 17.89 33.40
C PRO A 8 -0.62 17.19 32.45
N ALA A 9 -1.89 17.60 32.50
CA ALA A 9 -2.92 17.31 31.49
C ALA A 9 -2.63 18.11 30.21
N SER A 10 -1.46 17.87 29.61
CA SER A 10 -0.96 18.44 28.36
C SER A 10 -0.25 17.28 27.66
N LEU A 11 -0.80 16.60 26.64
CA LEU A 11 -1.23 17.14 25.35
C LEU A 11 -2.38 16.31 24.76
N ALA A 12 -3.59 16.51 25.28
CA ALA A 12 -4.81 16.10 24.58
C ALA A 12 -4.97 16.97 23.32
N GLY A 13 -4.49 16.48 22.18
CA GLY A 13 -4.64 17.17 20.89
C GLY A 13 -3.52 16.98 19.86
N GLU A 14 -2.70 15.93 19.97
CA GLU A 14 -1.72 15.63 18.92
C GLU A 14 -2.46 15.28 17.62
N SER A 15 -2.19 16.01 16.54
CA SER A 15 -2.99 16.02 15.31
C SER A 15 -3.01 14.65 14.62
N LYS A 16 -4.00 13.81 14.96
CA LYS A 16 -4.25 12.48 14.37
C LYS A 16 -4.56 12.51 12.87
N THR A 17 -4.76 13.69 12.29
CA THR A 17 -5.08 13.90 10.88
C THR A 17 -3.90 13.56 9.97
N LEU A 18 -2.67 13.95 10.32
CA LEU A 18 -1.48 13.74 9.46
C LEU A 18 -1.14 12.25 9.27
N PRO A 19 -1.13 11.40 10.31
CA PRO A 19 -0.87 9.96 10.16
C PRO A 19 -1.94 9.26 9.30
N ILE A 20 -3.22 9.58 9.53
CA ILE A 20 -4.34 9.01 8.77
C ILE A 20 -4.25 9.42 7.30
N MET A 21 -3.92 10.69 7.02
CA MET A 21 -3.72 11.17 5.65
C MET A 21 -2.51 10.49 4.98
N ALA A 22 -1.40 10.27 5.71
CA ALA A 22 -0.25 9.56 5.19
C ALA A 22 -0.57 8.09 4.86
N LEU A 23 -1.40 7.43 5.68
CA LEU A 23 -1.87 6.07 5.43
C LEU A 23 -2.75 6.00 4.19
N LEU A 24 -3.79 6.84 4.11
CA LEU A 24 -4.72 6.85 2.99
C LEU A 24 -4.03 7.24 1.68
N ALA A 25 -3.17 8.25 1.71
CA ALA A 25 -2.41 8.68 0.55
C ALA A 25 -1.40 7.62 0.12
N GLY A 26 -0.67 7.01 1.07
CA GLY A 26 0.30 5.95 0.79
C GLY A 26 -0.35 4.66 0.27
N TRP A 27 -1.55 4.32 0.74
CA TRP A 27 -2.31 3.20 0.21
C TRP A 27 -2.87 3.52 -1.19
N LEU A 28 -3.40 4.72 -1.40
CA LEU A 28 -3.96 5.10 -2.70
C LEU A 28 -2.88 5.22 -3.77
N VAL A 29 -1.80 5.94 -3.50
CA VAL A 29 -0.69 6.16 -4.43
C VAL A 29 0.60 5.66 -3.79
N PRO A 30 1.28 4.67 -4.41
CA PRO A 30 2.52 4.13 -3.88
C PRO A 30 3.54 5.22 -3.54
N GLY A 31 4.04 5.22 -2.30
CA GLY A 31 5.05 6.18 -1.84
C GLY A 31 4.54 7.59 -1.51
N ALA A 32 3.26 7.92 -1.76
CA ALA A 32 2.73 9.26 -1.45
C ALA A 32 2.70 9.55 0.06
N GLY A 33 2.55 8.53 0.92
CA GLY A 33 2.65 8.67 2.36
C GLY A 33 3.99 9.23 2.84
N HIS A 34 5.10 8.88 2.17
CA HIS A 34 6.45 9.35 2.52
C HIS A 34 6.74 10.79 2.05
N LEU A 35 5.93 11.34 1.15
CA LEU A 35 5.99 12.76 0.77
C LEU A 35 5.54 13.65 1.93
N PHE A 36 4.48 13.24 2.66
CA PHE A 36 4.01 13.97 3.85
C PHE A 36 5.02 13.98 4.98
N VAL A 37 5.87 12.95 5.06
CA VAL A 37 6.96 12.84 6.05
C VAL A 37 8.26 13.52 5.58
N ARG A 38 8.23 14.28 4.46
CA ARG A 38 9.40 14.97 3.88
C ARG A 38 10.60 14.07 3.58
N LYS A 39 10.36 12.80 3.22
CA LYS A 39 11.40 11.84 2.79
C LYS A 39 11.23 11.49 1.30
N PRO A 40 11.53 12.41 0.36
CA PRO A 40 11.22 12.23 -1.06
C PRO A 40 11.99 11.08 -1.72
N ILE A 41 13.21 10.79 -1.26
CA ILE A 41 14.00 9.66 -1.78
C ILE A 41 13.30 8.33 -1.48
N ARG A 42 12.76 8.16 -0.27
CA ARG A 42 12.01 6.95 0.10
C ARG A 42 10.72 6.83 -0.70
N ALA A 43 10.00 7.93 -0.87
CA ALA A 43 8.81 7.98 -1.71
C ALA A 43 9.11 7.52 -3.15
N ALA A 44 10.18 8.06 -3.76
CA ALA A 44 10.58 7.71 -5.12
C ALA A 44 10.98 6.23 -5.25
N LEU A 45 11.79 5.71 -4.32
CA LEU A 45 12.21 4.30 -4.34
C LEU A 45 11.03 3.34 -4.20
N ILE A 46 10.09 3.65 -3.31
CA ILE A 46 8.87 2.84 -3.09
C ILE A 46 7.97 2.91 -4.32
N PHE A 47 7.74 4.11 -4.85
CA PHE A 47 6.94 4.31 -6.05
C PHE A 47 7.51 3.54 -7.24
N VAL A 48 8.80 3.70 -7.55
CA VAL A 48 9.46 3.02 -8.67
C VAL A 48 9.43 1.51 -8.47
N SER A 49 9.73 1.01 -7.27
CA SER A 49 9.73 -0.42 -6.98
C SER A 49 8.35 -1.06 -7.17
N ILE A 50 7.31 -0.51 -6.54
CA ILE A 50 5.95 -1.05 -6.61
C ILE A 50 5.41 -0.95 -8.03
N THR A 51 5.58 0.21 -8.67
CA THR A 51 5.06 0.47 -10.01
C THR A 51 5.74 -0.41 -11.05
N SER A 52 7.07 -0.56 -11.01
CA SER A 52 7.77 -1.47 -11.92
C SER A 52 7.36 -2.93 -11.69
N MET A 53 7.26 -3.37 -10.43
CA MET A 53 6.84 -4.73 -10.09
C MET A 53 5.42 -5.04 -10.59
N PHE A 54 4.50 -4.09 -10.44
CA PHE A 54 3.13 -4.20 -10.94
C PHE A 54 3.10 -4.28 -12.47
N PHE A 55 3.78 -3.35 -13.18
CA PHE A 55 3.81 -3.35 -14.64
C PHE A 55 4.52 -4.55 -15.25
N ILE A 56 5.57 -5.07 -14.59
CA ILE A 56 6.18 -6.34 -14.97
C ILE A 56 5.14 -7.46 -14.84
N GLY A 57 4.39 -7.50 -13.74
CA GLY A 57 3.30 -8.46 -13.56
C GLY A 57 2.26 -8.42 -14.68
N ILE A 58 1.86 -7.23 -15.13
CA ILE A 58 0.97 -7.04 -16.28
C ILE A 58 1.63 -7.49 -17.59
N GLY A 59 2.90 -7.13 -17.82
CA GLY A 59 3.66 -7.53 -19.00
C GLY A 59 3.85 -9.05 -19.11
N LEU A 60 3.89 -9.75 -17.98
CA LEU A 60 3.90 -11.21 -17.89
C LEU A 60 2.51 -11.84 -18.03
N GLN A 61 1.48 -11.06 -18.39
CA GLN A 61 0.09 -11.51 -18.50
C GLN A 61 -0.49 -12.03 -17.18
N GLY A 62 -0.05 -11.43 -16.06
CA GLY A 62 -0.62 -11.71 -14.74
C GLY A 62 -2.12 -11.41 -14.69
N LYS A 63 -2.85 -12.26 -13.97
CA LYS A 63 -4.29 -12.11 -13.76
C LYS A 63 -4.52 -11.08 -12.65
N ILE A 64 -5.44 -10.15 -12.91
CA ILE A 64 -5.97 -9.25 -11.87
C ILE A 64 -7.30 -9.82 -11.39
N TYR A 65 -7.39 -10.06 -10.09
CA TYR A 65 -8.58 -10.67 -9.52
C TYR A 65 -9.70 -9.67 -9.30
N GLN A 66 -10.91 -10.16 -9.49
CA GLN A 66 -12.15 -9.44 -9.19
C GLN A 66 -12.67 -9.91 -7.83
N PRO A 67 -13.58 -9.13 -7.20
CA PRO A 67 -14.29 -9.59 -6.02
C PRO A 67 -15.03 -10.89 -6.36
N ASN A 68 -14.51 -12.02 -5.87
CA ASN A 68 -15.07 -13.35 -6.06
C ASN A 68 -15.32 -13.98 -4.68
N THR A 69 -16.31 -14.85 -4.58
CA THR A 69 -16.68 -15.53 -3.32
C THR A 69 -16.57 -17.06 -3.43
N GLY A 70 -16.16 -17.57 -4.59
CA GLY A 70 -16.12 -19.01 -4.87
C GLY A 70 -14.87 -19.74 -4.37
N ASP A 71 -13.68 -19.13 -4.47
CA ASP A 71 -12.40 -19.76 -4.11
C ASP A 71 -11.55 -18.88 -3.18
N LEU A 72 -10.92 -19.51 -2.19
CA LEU A 72 -10.15 -18.82 -1.16
C LEU A 72 -8.87 -18.21 -1.71
N LEU A 73 -8.19 -18.89 -2.64
CA LEU A 73 -6.96 -18.38 -3.26
C LEU A 73 -7.27 -17.13 -4.09
N ASP A 74 -8.35 -17.16 -4.86
CA ASP A 74 -8.83 -16.02 -5.64
C ASP A 74 -9.17 -14.81 -4.77
N MET A 75 -9.81 -15.04 -3.61
CA MET A 75 -10.07 -13.99 -2.62
C MET A 75 -8.80 -13.39 -2.04
N LEU A 76 -7.78 -14.22 -1.77
CA LEU A 76 -6.53 -13.77 -1.20
C LEU A 76 -5.69 -12.98 -2.22
N ASN A 77 -5.68 -13.43 -3.47
CA ASN A 77 -5.07 -12.70 -4.57
C ASN A 77 -5.79 -11.37 -4.81
N PHE A 78 -7.13 -11.36 -4.78
CA PHE A 78 -7.91 -10.12 -4.85
C PHE A 78 -7.55 -9.15 -3.72
N ALA A 79 -7.40 -9.63 -2.48
CA ALA A 79 -7.00 -8.79 -1.36
C ALA A 79 -5.59 -8.19 -1.55
N GLY A 80 -4.67 -8.97 -2.13
CA GLY A 80 -3.34 -8.49 -2.52
C GLY A 80 -3.41 -7.42 -3.60
N ASP A 81 -4.15 -7.68 -4.68
CA ASP A 81 -4.34 -6.75 -5.80
C ASP A 81 -4.97 -5.43 -5.34
N LEU A 82 -5.98 -5.48 -4.46
CA LEU A 82 -6.60 -4.31 -3.85
C LEU A 82 -5.58 -3.46 -3.05
N GLY A 83 -4.56 -4.12 -2.50
CA GLY A 83 -3.44 -3.46 -1.83
C GLY A 83 -2.66 -2.50 -2.73
N ALA A 84 -2.67 -2.69 -4.05
CA ALA A 84 -2.00 -1.81 -5.01
C ALA A 84 -2.71 -0.46 -5.22
N GLY A 85 -3.90 -0.28 -4.61
CA GLY A 85 -4.61 0.99 -4.55
C GLY A 85 -5.00 1.50 -5.94
N LEU A 86 -4.50 2.68 -6.31
CA LEU A 86 -4.79 3.30 -7.60
C LEU A 86 -4.33 2.46 -8.79
N LEU A 87 -3.23 1.70 -8.65
CA LEU A 87 -2.74 0.83 -9.74
C LEU A 87 -3.76 -0.25 -10.10
N TYR A 88 -4.41 -0.84 -9.09
CA TYR A 88 -5.49 -1.80 -9.29
C TYR A 88 -6.69 -1.16 -9.99
N LEU A 89 -7.12 0.01 -9.52
CA LEU A 89 -8.24 0.73 -10.12
C LEU A 89 -7.96 1.07 -11.60
N LEU A 90 -6.78 1.60 -11.90
CA LEU A 90 -6.38 1.91 -13.28
C LEU A 90 -6.35 0.66 -14.15
N ALA A 91 -5.78 -0.43 -13.66
CA ALA A 91 -5.72 -1.67 -14.40
C ALA A 91 -7.11 -2.28 -14.64
N ARG A 92 -8.04 -2.13 -13.68
CA ARG A 92 -9.45 -2.53 -13.86
C ARG A 92 -10.17 -1.67 -14.89
N LEU A 93 -9.96 -0.35 -14.86
CA LEU A 93 -10.57 0.59 -15.82
C LEU A 93 -10.05 0.40 -17.25
N LEU A 94 -8.79 0.02 -17.40
CA LEU A 94 -8.14 -0.24 -18.69
C LEU A 94 -8.29 -1.71 -19.14
N GLU A 95 -9.07 -2.50 -18.41
CA GLU A 95 -9.30 -3.92 -18.68
C GLU A 95 -8.01 -4.76 -18.80
N TRP A 96 -6.96 -4.42 -18.04
CA TRP A 96 -5.75 -5.22 -17.96
C TRP A 96 -5.95 -6.49 -17.13
N GLY A 97 -5.17 -7.54 -17.42
CA GLY A 97 -5.17 -8.79 -16.65
C GLY A 97 -6.36 -9.72 -16.89
N HIS A 98 -7.07 -9.60 -18.02
CA HIS A 98 -8.28 -10.39 -18.35
C HIS A 98 -8.03 -11.73 -19.06
N ALA A 99 -6.78 -12.08 -19.39
CA ALA A 99 -6.47 -13.33 -20.06
C ALA A 99 -5.30 -14.04 -19.38
N SER A 100 -5.58 -14.96 -18.48
CA SER A 100 -4.57 -15.94 -18.05
C SER A 100 -4.47 -17.01 -19.14
N VAL A 101 -3.56 -16.83 -20.09
CA VAL A 101 -3.07 -17.98 -20.84
C VAL A 101 -2.38 -18.88 -19.81
N GLN A 102 -2.78 -20.15 -19.69
CA GLN A 102 -2.21 -21.10 -18.74
C GLN A 102 -0.77 -21.44 -19.11
N ILE A 103 0.13 -20.48 -18.91
CA ILE A 103 1.56 -20.58 -19.11
C ILE A 103 2.18 -20.22 -17.77
N ALA A 104 3.20 -20.96 -17.34
CA ALA A 104 3.89 -20.73 -16.07
C ALA A 104 4.29 -19.25 -15.85
N VAL A 105 4.58 -18.51 -16.93
CA VAL A 105 4.92 -17.08 -16.92
C VAL A 105 3.79 -16.21 -16.35
N ALA A 106 2.53 -16.50 -16.68
CA ALA A 106 1.37 -15.74 -16.20
C ALA A 106 1.12 -15.95 -14.70
N ASP A 107 1.44 -17.14 -14.17
CA ASP A 107 1.35 -17.41 -12.73
C ASP A 107 2.41 -16.60 -11.95
N TYR A 108 3.61 -16.44 -12.52
CA TYR A 108 4.60 -15.53 -11.95
C TYR A 108 4.14 -14.09 -12.03
N GLY A 109 3.59 -13.65 -13.16
CA GLY A 109 3.05 -12.29 -13.34
C GLY A 109 2.00 -11.94 -12.28
N THR A 110 1.07 -12.86 -12.03
CA THR A 110 0.04 -12.72 -11.00
C THR A 110 0.65 -12.52 -9.61
N ARG A 111 1.67 -13.30 -9.25
CA ARG A 111 2.38 -13.14 -7.97
C ARG A 111 3.11 -11.79 -7.87
N PHE A 112 3.67 -11.29 -8.97
CA PHE A 112 4.28 -9.97 -9.02
C PHE A 112 3.28 -8.86 -8.68
N ILE A 113 2.06 -8.93 -9.24
CA ILE A 113 0.97 -7.97 -8.97
C ILE A 113 0.55 -8.03 -7.49
N VAL A 114 0.30 -9.23 -6.98
CA VAL A 114 -0.13 -9.45 -5.59
C VAL A 114 0.93 -8.92 -4.60
N VAL A 115 2.21 -9.26 -4.81
CA VAL A 115 3.29 -8.80 -3.93
C VAL A 115 3.49 -7.28 -4.03
N ALA A 116 3.33 -6.68 -5.22
CA ALA A 116 3.36 -5.23 -5.36
C ALA A 116 2.27 -4.55 -4.50
N GLY A 117 1.07 -5.11 -4.46
CA GLY A 117 0.00 -4.61 -3.61
C GLY A 117 0.25 -4.79 -2.11
N LEU A 118 0.81 -5.94 -1.70
CA LEU A 118 1.21 -6.15 -0.30
C LEU A 118 2.31 -5.16 0.15
N LEU A 119 3.32 -4.93 -0.70
CA LEU A 119 4.37 -3.96 -0.43
C LEU A 119 3.83 -2.53 -0.31
N ASN A 120 2.81 -2.18 -1.10
CA ASN A 120 2.14 -0.88 -1.00
C ASN A 120 1.45 -0.69 0.35
N ILE A 121 0.74 -1.71 0.84
CA ILE A 121 0.15 -1.69 2.19
C ILE A 121 1.24 -1.54 3.25
N MET A 122 2.33 -2.31 3.16
CA MET A 122 3.44 -2.20 4.11
C MET A 122 4.06 -0.80 4.11
N ALA A 123 4.25 -0.20 2.94
CA ALA A 123 4.75 1.16 2.80
C ALA A 123 3.80 2.20 3.40
N ALA A 124 2.49 2.06 3.18
CA ALA A 124 1.48 2.93 3.78
C ALA A 124 1.50 2.86 5.31
N VAL A 125 1.64 1.65 5.88
CA VAL A 125 1.76 1.43 7.33
C VAL A 125 3.08 2.00 7.87
N ASP A 126 4.19 1.86 7.15
CA ASP A 126 5.47 2.48 7.53
C ASP A 126 5.36 4.02 7.55
N ALA A 127 4.76 4.63 6.53
CA ALA A 127 4.51 6.07 6.48
C ALA A 127 3.66 6.56 7.65
N HIS A 128 2.59 5.84 7.98
CA HIS A 128 1.75 6.12 9.15
C HIS A 128 2.54 6.02 10.46
N SER A 129 3.35 4.97 10.63
CA SER A 129 4.20 4.78 11.81
C SER A 129 5.23 5.89 11.98
N LEU A 130 5.84 6.34 10.88
CA LEU A 130 6.76 7.46 10.84
C LEU A 130 6.04 8.79 11.19
N ALA A 131 4.84 9.01 10.66
CA ALA A 131 4.03 10.20 10.96
C ALA A 131 3.58 10.26 12.42
N ASN A 132 3.43 9.10 13.09
CA ASN A 132 3.13 8.99 14.52
C ASN A 132 4.35 9.26 15.45
N GLY A 133 5.48 9.76 14.94
CA GLY A 133 6.60 10.21 15.77
C GLY A 133 7.41 9.07 16.43
N ARG A 134 7.22 7.81 16.01
CA ARG A 134 7.93 6.65 16.59
C ARG A 134 9.41 6.53 16.14
N LYS A 135 9.88 7.36 15.21
CA LYS A 135 11.28 7.44 14.78
C LYS A 135 11.71 8.91 14.63
N PRO A 136 12.85 9.33 15.22
CA PRO A 136 13.40 10.67 14.98
C PRO A 136 13.81 10.85 13.51
N LEU A 137 13.63 12.06 12.99
CA LEU A 137 13.83 12.47 11.59
C LEU A 137 15.29 12.37 11.12
#